data_AF-A0AAE3G5H3-F1
#
_entry.id   AF-A0AAE3G5H3-F1
#
_cell.length_a   1.000
_cell.length_b   1.000
_cell.length_c   1.000
_cell.angle_alpha   90.00
_cell.angle_beta   90.00
_cell.angle_gamma   90.00
#
_symmetry.space_group_name_H-M   'P 1'
#
loop_
_entity.id
_entity.type
_entity.pdbx_description
1 polymer ?
#
loop_
_entity_poly.entity_id
_entity_poly.type
_entity_poly.pdbx_seq_one_letter_code
_entity_poly.pdbx_strand_id
1 'polypeptide(L)'
;MQSIEEHPRFAQQAVVETLAGLDSWPDRYRYIIDQARSLPRFPAAHRCARYRVNTCVSSTWLRAEGTAAAMHFSGASDCPMDAGLLALLLRVYSGFSGEVIVATPPDFLARSGLSERLTAHRLVGVYALAERIRGYALDQLWREGAPVAARGRTPLGMVQQSNAFRGLPIGRHVSVRPESF
;
A
#
# COMPACT_ATOMS: atom_id res chain seq x y z
N MET A 1 -0.55 28.30 11.36
CA MET A 1 -1.60 28.14 10.33
C MET A 1 -0.93 27.63 9.07
N GLN A 2 -0.46 26.38 9.11
CA GLN A 2 0.14 25.69 7.98
C GLN A 2 -0.81 24.55 7.59
N SER A 3 -1.03 24.40 6.28
CA SER A 3 -1.30 23.11 5.63
C SER A 3 -2.71 22.52 5.67
N ILE A 4 -3.76 23.31 5.42
CA ILE A 4 -4.96 22.72 4.77
C ILE A 4 -4.62 22.38 3.31
N GLU A 5 -3.83 23.20 2.61
CA GLU A 5 -3.51 22.99 1.18
C GLU A 5 -2.54 21.83 0.89
N GLU A 6 -1.88 21.27 1.91
CA GLU A 6 -0.94 20.15 1.78
C GLU A 6 -1.48 18.95 2.56
N HIS A 7 -2.55 18.32 2.06
CA HIS A 7 -3.07 17.06 2.59
C HIS A 7 -3.20 16.04 1.45
N PRO A 8 -2.92 14.74 1.66
CA PRO A 8 -3.05 13.72 0.60
C PRO A 8 -4.44 13.67 -0.06
N ARG A 9 -5.47 14.18 0.61
CA ARG A 9 -6.84 14.26 0.07
C ARG A 9 -6.92 15.19 -1.14
N PHE A 10 -6.19 16.31 -1.13
CA PHE A 10 -6.11 17.22 -2.27
C PHE A 10 -5.32 16.60 -3.43
N ALA A 11 -4.23 15.89 -3.12
CA ALA A 11 -3.49 15.13 -4.14
C ALA A 11 -4.37 14.04 -4.78
N GLN A 12 -5.16 13.33 -3.98
CA GLN A 12 -6.16 12.37 -4.48
C GLN A 12 -7.23 13.04 -5.34
N GLN A 13 -7.76 14.18 -4.89
CA GLN A 13 -8.75 14.95 -5.65
C GLN A 13 -8.21 15.37 -7.02
N ALA A 14 -6.97 15.89 -7.07
CA ALA A 14 -6.32 16.27 -8.32
C ALA A 14 -6.13 15.07 -9.26
N VAL A 15 -5.82 13.88 -8.73
CA VAL A 15 -5.75 12.65 -9.54
C VAL A 15 -7.13 12.33 -10.14
N VAL A 16 -8.19 12.38 -9.34
CA VAL A 16 -9.56 12.10 -9.79
C VAL A 16 -9.99 13.09 -10.87
N GLU A 17 -9.79 14.39 -10.65
CA GLU A 17 -10.12 15.45 -11.61
C GLU A 17 -9.35 15.31 -12.92
N THR A 18 -8.04 15.03 -12.83
CA THR A 18 -7.22 14.81 -14.02
C THR A 18 -7.73 13.64 -14.85
N LEU A 19 -8.06 12.51 -14.21
CA LEU A 19 -8.58 11.33 -14.91
C LEU A 19 -10.00 11.56 -15.45
N ALA A 20 -10.83 12.33 -14.74
CA ALA A 20 -12.18 12.66 -15.16
C ALA A 20 -12.19 13.59 -16.40
N GLY A 21 -11.20 14.47 -16.52
CA GLY A 21 -11.03 15.36 -17.69
C GLY A 21 -10.51 14.67 -18.96
N LEU A 22 -10.22 13.36 -18.92
CA LEU A 22 -9.81 12.58 -20.09
C LEU A 22 -11.02 11.90 -20.74
N ASP A 23 -11.14 12.09 -22.06
CA ASP A 23 -12.30 11.70 -22.87
C ASP A 23 -12.56 10.20 -22.91
N SER A 24 -11.50 9.38 -22.85
CA SER A 24 -11.59 7.94 -23.02
C SER A 24 -10.76 7.13 -22.02
N TRP A 25 -11.13 5.86 -21.81
CA TRP A 25 -10.34 4.92 -21.00
C TRP A 25 -8.92 4.67 -21.55
N PRO A 26 -8.73 4.49 -22.86
CA PRO A 26 -7.39 4.47 -23.45
C PRO A 26 -6.54 5.68 -23.07
N ASP A 27 -7.10 6.89 -23.06
CA ASP A 27 -6.37 8.11 -22.67
C ASP A 27 -6.03 8.12 -21.19
N ARG A 28 -6.93 7.64 -20.31
CA ARG A 28 -6.66 7.46 -18.88
C ARG A 28 -5.52 6.47 -18.64
N TYR A 29 -5.50 5.34 -19.34
CA TYR A 29 -4.42 4.37 -19.22
C TYR A 29 -3.09 4.91 -19.74
N ARG A 30 -3.12 5.63 -20.87
CA ARG A 30 -1.93 6.30 -21.40
C ARG A 30 -1.39 7.32 -20.40
N TYR A 31 -2.24 8.16 -19.84
CA TYR A 31 -1.87 9.12 -18.79
C TYR A 31 -1.19 8.41 -17.61
N ILE A 32 -1.79 7.32 -17.10
CA ILE A 32 -1.23 6.54 -15.99
C ILE A 32 0.16 6.01 -16.35
N ILE A 33 0.31 5.37 -17.51
CA ILE A 33 1.60 4.85 -17.97
C ILE A 33 2.64 5.98 -18.09
N ASP A 34 2.25 7.15 -18.60
CA ASP A 34 3.14 8.28 -18.73
C ASP A 34 3.60 8.83 -17.36
N GLN A 35 2.79 8.67 -16.30
CA GLN A 35 3.22 9.02 -14.94
C GLN A 35 4.44 8.19 -14.47
N ALA A 36 4.68 7.00 -15.02
CA ALA A 36 5.85 6.21 -14.67
C ALA A 36 7.17 6.95 -14.93
N ARG A 37 7.18 7.90 -15.88
CA ARG A 37 8.36 8.73 -16.19
C ARG A 37 8.72 9.70 -15.05
N SER A 38 7.76 10.01 -14.17
CA SER A 38 7.99 10.85 -13.00
C SER A 38 8.66 10.11 -11.83
N LEU A 39 8.77 8.78 -11.90
CA LEU A 39 9.38 7.99 -10.85
C LEU A 39 10.88 8.34 -10.73
N PRO A 40 11.36 8.64 -9.51
CA PRO A 40 12.78 8.82 -9.27
C PRO A 40 13.57 7.56 -9.65
N ARG A 41 14.85 7.72 -9.98
CA ARG A 41 15.73 6.59 -10.27
C ARG A 41 15.74 5.63 -9.07
N PHE A 42 15.33 4.39 -9.31
CA PHE A 42 15.37 3.33 -8.31
C PHE A 42 16.62 2.44 -8.50
N PRO A 43 17.61 2.48 -7.59
CA PRO A 43 18.86 1.74 -7.75
C PRO A 43 18.65 0.23 -7.89
N ALA A 44 19.44 -0.42 -8.74
CA ALA A 44 19.37 -1.87 -8.94
C ALA A 44 19.61 -2.65 -7.63
N ALA A 45 20.49 -2.15 -6.75
CA ALA A 45 20.73 -2.73 -5.43
C ALA A 45 19.48 -2.74 -4.52
N HIS A 46 18.52 -1.85 -4.77
CA HIS A 46 17.24 -1.81 -4.05
C HIS A 46 16.17 -2.71 -4.70
N ARG A 47 16.44 -3.35 -5.85
CA ARG A 47 15.54 -4.34 -6.47
C ARG A 47 15.74 -5.72 -5.85
N CYS A 48 15.63 -5.81 -4.53
CA CYS A 48 15.80 -7.03 -3.75
C CYS A 48 14.52 -7.42 -3.00
N ALA A 49 14.49 -8.63 -2.43
CA ALA A 49 13.31 -9.16 -1.74
C ALA A 49 12.80 -8.26 -0.60
N ARG A 50 13.69 -7.50 0.06
CA ARG A 50 13.35 -6.57 1.15
C ARG A 50 12.35 -5.49 0.73
N TYR A 51 12.47 -5.00 -0.50
CA TYR A 51 11.66 -3.91 -1.03
C TYR A 51 10.55 -4.41 -1.97
N ARG A 52 10.51 -5.71 -2.25
CA ARG A 52 9.55 -6.31 -3.18
C ARG A 52 8.14 -6.35 -2.57
N VAL A 53 7.13 -6.09 -3.40
CA VAL A 53 5.71 -6.22 -3.07
C VAL A 53 5.20 -7.49 -3.75
N ASN A 54 4.96 -8.55 -2.95
CA ASN A 54 4.82 -9.93 -3.44
C ASN A 54 3.43 -10.29 -4.01
N THR A 55 2.48 -9.36 -4.00
CA THR A 55 1.09 -9.58 -4.42
C THR A 55 0.84 -9.23 -5.89
N CYS A 56 1.83 -8.62 -6.56
CA CYS A 56 1.79 -8.32 -7.99
C CYS A 56 2.42 -9.49 -8.80
N VAL A 57 1.82 -9.86 -9.92
CA VAL A 57 2.36 -10.75 -10.96
C VAL A 57 3.59 -10.09 -11.59
N SER A 58 3.55 -8.76 -11.73
CA SER A 58 4.70 -7.92 -12.04
C SER A 58 5.61 -7.77 -10.82
N SER A 59 6.92 -7.69 -11.05
CA SER A 59 7.86 -7.38 -9.98
C SER A 59 7.82 -5.89 -9.69
N THR A 60 7.24 -5.52 -8.55
CA THR A 60 7.20 -4.14 -8.06
C THR A 60 7.97 -4.01 -6.76
N TRP A 61 8.78 -2.96 -6.65
CA TRP A 61 9.56 -2.61 -5.48
C TRP A 61 9.17 -1.24 -4.96
N LEU A 62 9.10 -1.11 -3.64
CA LEU A 62 8.79 0.12 -2.93
C LEU A 62 9.72 0.25 -1.72
N ARG A 63 10.23 1.45 -1.51
CA ARG A 63 11.11 1.81 -0.40
C ARG A 63 10.61 3.10 0.22
N ALA A 64 10.65 3.16 1.55
CA ALA A 64 10.35 4.35 2.34
C ALA A 64 11.62 4.88 3.02
N GLU A 65 11.71 6.20 3.11
CA GLU A 65 12.75 6.97 3.79
C GLU A 65 12.12 8.16 4.53
N GLY A 66 12.90 8.84 5.38
CA GLY A 66 12.45 10.00 6.16
C GLY A 66 12.09 9.65 7.60
N THR A 67 11.33 10.53 8.23
CA THR A 67 10.85 10.41 9.62
C THR A 67 9.33 10.23 9.64
N ALA A 68 8.75 9.96 10.80
CA ALA A 68 7.30 9.89 10.94
C ALA A 68 6.62 11.25 10.67
N ALA A 69 7.36 12.36 10.76
CA ALA A 69 6.86 13.69 10.40
C ALA A 69 6.80 13.92 8.89
N ALA A 70 7.70 13.32 8.11
CA ALA A 70 7.76 13.46 6.65
C ALA A 70 8.37 12.22 6.00
N MET A 71 7.51 11.41 5.36
CA MET A 71 7.91 10.17 4.70
C MET A 71 8.03 10.35 3.19
N HIS A 72 9.13 9.85 2.62
CA HIS A 72 9.37 9.85 1.19
C HIS A 72 9.42 8.43 0.66
N PHE A 73 8.81 8.22 -0.49
CA PHE A 73 8.71 6.90 -1.10
C PHE A 73 9.35 6.90 -2.48
N SER A 74 10.03 5.80 -2.81
CA SER A 74 10.61 5.55 -4.12
C SER A 74 10.36 4.10 -4.52
N GLY A 75 10.28 3.83 -5.82
CA GLY A 75 10.00 2.47 -6.28
C GLY A 75 10.15 2.31 -7.78
N ALA A 76 9.99 1.08 -8.24
CA ALA A 76 10.00 0.71 -9.64
C ALA A 76 9.11 -0.51 -9.87
N SER A 77 8.61 -0.68 -11.09
CA SER A 77 7.94 -1.89 -11.56
C SER A 77 8.51 -2.30 -12.92
N ASP A 78 8.50 -3.60 -13.22
CA ASP A 78 8.80 -4.14 -14.56
C ASP A 78 7.62 -4.00 -15.54
N CYS A 79 6.44 -3.64 -15.05
CA CYS A 79 5.24 -3.40 -15.84
C CYS A 79 4.95 -1.89 -15.95
N PRO A 80 4.84 -1.30 -17.16
CA PRO A 80 4.59 0.14 -17.33
C PRO A 80 3.29 0.61 -16.66
N MET A 81 2.23 -0.19 -16.71
CA MET A 81 0.95 0.16 -16.08
C MET A 81 1.08 0.20 -14.56
N ASP A 82 1.76 -0.79 -13.97
CA ASP A 82 1.93 -0.86 -12.51
C ASP A 82 2.93 0.19 -12.02
N ALA A 83 3.94 0.53 -12.82
CA ALA A 83 4.82 1.68 -12.58
C ALA A 83 4.04 3.01 -12.58
N GLY A 84 3.08 3.16 -13.49
CA GLY A 84 2.18 4.31 -13.52
C GLY A 84 1.30 4.42 -12.28
N LEU A 85 0.68 3.32 -11.86
CA LEU A 85 -0.13 3.26 -10.64
C LEU A 85 0.72 3.53 -9.38
N LEU A 86 1.93 2.99 -9.33
CA LEU A 86 2.92 3.30 -8.30
C LEU A 86 3.20 4.80 -8.27
N ALA A 87 3.47 5.44 -9.41
CA ALA A 87 3.75 6.87 -9.49
C ALA A 87 2.60 7.73 -8.92
N LEU A 88 1.35 7.36 -9.20
CA LEU A 88 0.18 8.03 -8.62
C LEU A 88 0.14 7.90 -7.09
N LEU A 89 0.40 6.70 -6.55
CA LEU A 89 0.48 6.50 -5.10
C LEU A 89 1.63 7.31 -4.48
N LEU A 90 2.81 7.32 -5.10
CA LEU A 90 3.94 8.11 -4.61
C LEU A 90 3.63 9.60 -4.59
N ARG A 91 2.94 10.12 -5.61
CA ARG A 91 2.48 11.51 -5.69
C ARG A 91 1.47 11.85 -4.59
N VAL A 92 0.59 10.91 -4.23
CA VAL A 92 -0.41 11.12 -3.18
C VAL A 92 0.20 11.13 -1.78
N TYR A 93 1.19 10.26 -1.51
CA TYR A 93 1.63 9.99 -0.14
C TYR A 93 3.01 10.53 0.23
N SER A 94 3.90 10.80 -0.73
CA SER A 94 5.25 11.29 -0.41
C SER A 94 5.23 12.71 0.14
N GLY A 95 6.08 12.97 1.13
CA GLY A 95 6.17 14.25 1.84
C GLY A 95 5.26 14.38 3.06
N PHE A 96 4.32 13.46 3.25
CA PHE A 96 3.37 13.51 4.36
C PHE A 96 3.83 12.73 5.60
N SER A 97 3.27 13.10 6.75
CA SER A 97 3.52 12.39 8.00
C SER A 97 2.90 10.99 7.98
N GLY A 98 3.49 10.08 8.76
CA GLY A 98 2.98 8.72 8.93
C GLY A 98 1.54 8.71 9.45
N GLU A 99 1.18 9.63 10.34
CA GLU A 99 -0.19 9.75 10.88
C GLU A 99 -1.19 10.09 9.77
N VAL A 100 -0.85 11.07 8.93
CA VAL A 100 -1.69 11.51 7.82
C VAL A 100 -1.82 10.42 6.75
N ILE A 101 -0.73 9.71 6.44
CA ILE A 101 -0.74 8.57 5.53
C ILE A 101 -1.67 7.45 6.06
N VAL A 102 -1.57 7.10 7.34
CA VAL A 102 -2.39 6.06 7.98
C VAL A 102 -3.86 6.48 8.06
N ALA A 103 -4.16 7.77 8.23
CA ALA A 103 -5.53 8.27 8.26
C ALA A 103 -6.18 8.42 6.87
N THR A 104 -5.42 8.21 5.78
CA THR A 104 -5.87 8.55 4.42
C THR A 104 -5.87 7.33 3.48
N PRO A 105 -7.00 6.60 3.37
CA PRO A 105 -7.13 5.51 2.40
C PRO A 105 -7.03 6.01 0.94
N PRO A 106 -6.70 5.12 -0.01
CA PRO A 106 -6.50 5.46 -1.42
C PRO A 106 -7.84 5.55 -2.18
N ASP A 107 -8.78 6.36 -1.70
CA ASP A 107 -10.13 6.49 -2.24
C ASP A 107 -10.17 6.94 -3.71
N PHE A 108 -9.12 7.61 -4.20
CA PHE A 108 -9.00 8.01 -5.60
C PHE A 108 -9.12 6.82 -6.57
N LEU A 109 -8.74 5.61 -6.16
CA LEU A 109 -8.87 4.40 -6.98
C LEU A 109 -10.34 4.10 -7.31
N ALA A 110 -11.23 4.24 -6.33
CA ALA A 110 -12.66 4.07 -6.52
C ALA A 110 -13.27 5.29 -7.23
N ARG A 111 -12.94 6.50 -6.74
CA ARG A 111 -13.55 7.76 -7.20
C ARG A 111 -13.20 8.11 -8.66
N SER A 112 -12.06 7.63 -9.17
CA SER A 112 -11.69 7.79 -10.58
C SER A 112 -12.32 6.75 -11.52
N GLY A 113 -13.05 5.77 -10.98
CA GLY A 113 -13.57 4.62 -11.73
C GLY A 113 -12.52 3.57 -12.08
N LEU A 114 -11.28 3.71 -11.62
CA LEU A 114 -10.21 2.74 -11.91
C LEU A 114 -10.52 1.36 -11.34
N SER A 115 -11.10 1.29 -10.14
CA SER A 115 -11.43 0.03 -9.48
C SER A 115 -12.36 -0.87 -10.29
N GLU A 116 -13.22 -0.30 -11.13
CA GLU A 116 -14.20 -1.03 -11.94
C GLU A 116 -13.62 -1.53 -13.28
N ARG A 117 -12.48 -0.96 -13.70
CA ARG A 117 -11.96 -1.11 -15.07
C ARG A 117 -10.59 -1.78 -15.10
N LEU A 118 -9.84 -1.71 -14.02
CA LEU A 118 -8.62 -2.49 -13.87
C LEU A 118 -8.98 -3.98 -13.78
N THR A 119 -8.16 -4.82 -14.41
CA THR A 119 -8.22 -6.27 -14.22
C THR A 119 -8.08 -6.60 -12.74
N ALA A 120 -8.73 -7.67 -12.26
CA ALA A 120 -8.65 -8.11 -10.86
C ALA A 120 -7.21 -8.16 -10.32
N HIS A 121 -6.27 -8.62 -11.14
CA HIS A 121 -4.87 -8.71 -10.76
C HIS A 121 -4.22 -7.33 -10.48
N ARG A 122 -4.41 -6.36 -11.38
CA ARG A 122 -3.94 -4.97 -11.20
C ARG A 122 -4.58 -4.29 -10.01
N LEU A 123 -5.86 -4.56 -9.75
CA LEU A 123 -6.58 -4.01 -8.61
C LEU A 123 -5.96 -4.50 -7.29
N VAL A 124 -5.75 -5.81 -7.16
CA VAL A 124 -5.05 -6.40 -6.00
C VAL A 124 -3.65 -5.81 -5.84
N GLY A 125 -2.91 -5.66 -6.96
CA GLY A 125 -1.57 -5.10 -6.95
C GLY A 125 -1.51 -3.66 -6.42
N VAL A 126 -2.36 -2.76 -6.93
CA VAL A 126 -2.35 -1.35 -6.50
C VAL A 126 -2.80 -1.16 -5.06
N TYR A 127 -3.79 -1.93 -4.60
CA TYR A 127 -4.18 -1.89 -3.19
C TYR A 127 -3.08 -2.43 -2.27
N ALA A 128 -2.36 -3.47 -2.69
CA ALA A 128 -1.24 -3.96 -1.91
C ALA A 128 -0.07 -2.97 -1.84
N LEU A 129 0.15 -2.17 -2.89
CA LEU A 129 1.10 -1.06 -2.83
C LEU A 129 0.66 0.01 -1.83
N ALA A 130 -0.61 0.38 -1.83
CA ALA A 130 -1.16 1.32 -0.85
C ALA A 130 -1.04 0.80 0.59
N GLU A 131 -1.35 -0.49 0.81
CA GLU A 131 -1.16 -1.13 2.12
C GLU A 131 0.32 -1.20 2.52
N ARG A 132 1.23 -1.41 1.57
CA ARG A 132 2.68 -1.38 1.85
C ARG A 132 3.14 0.02 2.28
N ILE A 133 2.63 1.08 1.64
CA ILE A 133 2.86 2.48 2.05
C ILE A 133 2.36 2.71 3.48
N ARG A 134 1.11 2.32 3.76
CA ARG A 134 0.51 2.40 5.10
C ARG A 134 1.34 1.63 6.14
N GLY A 135 1.80 0.43 5.80
CA GLY A 135 2.65 -0.40 6.66
C GLY A 135 3.99 0.27 6.98
N TYR A 136 4.63 0.91 5.99
CA TYR A 136 5.85 1.69 6.25
C TYR A 136 5.59 2.85 7.20
N ALA A 137 4.44 3.54 7.06
CA ALA A 137 4.06 4.62 7.94
C ALA A 137 3.84 4.15 9.39
N LEU A 138 3.12 3.06 9.58
CA LEU A 138 2.94 2.44 10.90
C LEU A 138 4.28 2.01 11.52
N ASP A 139 5.16 1.39 10.73
CA ASP A 139 6.49 0.97 11.19
C ASP A 139 7.33 2.17 11.64
N GLN A 140 7.25 3.30 10.93
CA GLN A 140 8.02 4.50 11.25
C GLN A 140 7.48 5.21 12.50
N LEU A 141 6.16 5.38 12.60
CA LEU A 141 5.49 5.89 13.80
C LEU A 141 5.86 5.06 15.03
N TRP A 142 5.85 3.74 14.90
CA TRP A 142 6.26 2.83 15.96
C TRP A 142 7.72 3.05 16.34
N ARG A 143 8.65 3.15 15.40
CA ARG A 143 10.09 3.34 15.71
C ARG A 143 10.39 4.62 16.49
N GLU A 144 9.67 5.69 16.18
CA GLU A 144 9.88 7.00 16.81
C GLU A 144 9.15 7.11 18.16
N GLY A 145 7.99 6.48 18.32
CA GLY A 145 7.24 6.41 19.57
C GLY A 145 7.66 5.27 20.53
N ALA A 146 8.37 4.26 20.05
CA ALA A 146 8.70 3.08 20.86
C ALA A 146 9.88 3.31 21.83
N PRO A 147 9.82 2.70 23.04
CA PRO A 147 10.94 2.65 23.96
C PRO A 147 12.17 2.06 23.25
N VAL A 148 13.38 2.53 23.59
CA VAL A 148 14.64 2.14 22.94
C VAL A 148 14.81 0.60 22.88
N ALA A 149 14.36 -0.14 23.89
CA ALA A 149 14.41 -1.61 23.94
C ALA A 149 13.49 -2.34 22.94
N ALA A 150 12.52 -1.66 22.32
CA ALA A 150 11.62 -2.19 21.31
C ALA A 150 12.02 -1.81 19.87
N ARG A 151 13.00 -0.91 19.70
CA ARG A 151 13.50 -0.48 18.38
C ARG A 151 14.28 -1.63 17.73
N GLY A 152 13.77 -2.15 16.61
CA GLY A 152 14.33 -3.31 15.89
C GLY A 152 13.28 -4.38 15.54
N ARG A 153 12.11 -4.33 16.16
CA ARG A 153 10.93 -5.13 15.80
C ARG A 153 9.89 -4.23 15.13
N THR A 154 9.65 -4.43 13.84
CA THR A 154 8.60 -3.73 13.09
C THR A 154 7.24 -4.40 13.34
N PRO A 155 6.15 -3.65 13.57
CA PRO A 155 4.78 -4.19 13.65
C PRO A 155 4.44 -5.14 12.49
N LEU A 156 4.88 -4.83 11.27
CA LEU A 156 4.63 -5.68 10.10
C LEU A 156 5.25 -7.09 10.23
N GLY A 157 6.38 -7.21 10.95
CA GLY A 157 7.03 -8.49 11.22
C GLY A 157 6.36 -9.31 12.33
N MET A 158 5.55 -8.66 13.19
CA MET A 158 4.75 -9.34 14.20
C MET A 158 3.45 -9.91 13.61
N VAL A 159 2.81 -9.20 12.67
CA VAL A 159 1.59 -9.67 11.98
C VAL A 159 1.88 -10.90 11.11
N GLN A 160 3.09 -10.99 10.53
CA GLN A 160 3.48 -12.18 9.75
C GLN A 160 3.93 -13.37 10.59
N GLN A 161 4.15 -13.20 11.90
CA GLN A 161 4.54 -14.29 12.82
C GLN A 161 3.39 -14.82 13.68
N SER A 162 2.19 -14.23 13.63
CA SER A 162 1.01 -14.79 14.30
C SER A 162 0.41 -15.96 13.50
N ASN A 163 1.18 -17.05 13.38
CA ASN A 163 0.65 -18.39 13.09
C ASN A 163 0.69 -19.27 14.35
N ALA A 164 0.65 -18.65 15.54
CA ALA A 164 0.63 -19.31 16.85
C ALA A 164 -0.80 -19.60 17.34
N PHE A 165 -1.79 -19.71 16.44
CA PHE A 165 -3.14 -20.21 16.74
C PHE A 165 -3.40 -21.55 16.05
N ARG A 166 -2.47 -22.51 16.23
CA ARG A 166 -2.73 -23.94 16.04
C ARG A 166 -2.42 -24.64 17.35
N GLY A 167 -3.45 -24.78 18.18
CA GLY A 167 -3.35 -25.42 19.49
C GLY A 167 -4.62 -25.28 20.31
N LEU A 168 -5.79 -25.49 19.72
CA LEU A 168 -7.03 -25.74 20.46
C LEU A 168 -7.46 -27.18 20.16
N PRO A 169 -7.60 -28.06 21.18
CA PRO A 169 -8.11 -29.39 20.97
C PRO A 169 -9.62 -29.31 20.71
N ILE A 170 -10.02 -29.55 19.47
CA ILE A 170 -11.41 -29.78 19.09
C ILE A 170 -11.66 -31.29 19.20
N GLY A 171 -12.59 -31.69 20.07
CA GLY A 171 -13.13 -33.05 20.05
C GLY A 171 -13.33 -33.69 21.43
N ARG A 172 -14.27 -33.18 22.24
CA ARG A 172 -14.94 -34.05 23.22
C ARG A 172 -16.06 -34.79 22.49
N HIS A 173 -15.90 -36.11 22.39
CA HIS A 173 -16.95 -37.06 22.06
C HIS A 173 -18.17 -36.82 22.96
N VAL A 174 -19.30 -36.45 22.36
CA VAL A 174 -20.61 -36.64 22.99
C VAL A 174 -21.01 -38.09 22.69
N SER A 175 -20.92 -38.93 23.70
CA SER A 175 -21.47 -40.29 23.69
C SER A 175 -22.98 -40.19 23.83
N VAL A 176 -23.72 -40.55 22.78
CA VAL A 176 -25.17 -40.69 22.81
C VAL A 176 -25.47 -42.12 23.24
N ARG A 177 -26.11 -42.29 24.41
CA ARG A 177 -26.60 -43.59 24.88
C ARG A 177 -27.82 -44.01 24.04
N PRO A 178 -27.99 -45.29 23.69
CA PRO A 178 -29.25 -45.79 23.18
C PRO A 178 -30.18 -46.15 24.35
N GLU A 179 -31.36 -45.54 24.41
CA GLU A 179 -32.50 -46.07 25.17
C GLU A 179 -33.59 -46.51 24.18
N SER A 180 -33.82 -47.82 24.18
CA SER A 180 -35.09 -48.56 24.05
C SER A 180 -36.09 -48.14 22.96
N PHE A 181 -36.22 -49.00 21.93
CA PHE A 181 -37.48 -49.63 21.51
C PHE A 181 -37.19 -50.95 20.79
#